data_AF-U2FUI7-F1
#
_entry.id   AF-U2FUI7-F1
#
_cell.length_a   1.000
_cell.length_b   1.000
_cell.length_c   1.000
_cell.angle_alpha   90.00
_cell.angle_beta   90.00
_cell.angle_gamma   90.00
#
_symmetry.space_group_name_H-M   'P 1'
#
loop_
_entity.id
_entity.type
_entity.pdbx_description
1 polymer ?
#
loop_
_entity_poly.entity_id
_entity_poly.type
_entity_poly.pdbx_seq_one_letter_code
_entity_poly.pdbx_strand_id
1 'polypeptide(L)'
;MNADRRTRAHTLLEVLIAMTVGLLVLVAAGALLHAQRIAQRRADDGFRMRDAAGTALMLIGQQIQMAGFRPLDAGGVSSLPPVFGCSMARVRGSGAQVRCEPVRAVSDALLVRYVGDAVSTWATVSGQVPDCLGQGIGGAGERAPVENRFDVHVSPSTGEPELYCEGNGRPGTPQPVVSGIDQLRVRYLRRGGTQFVDADAMRVDDWREVVAVHVCVRARGEPSGEPARHVDCDGRTVVAQDGRARMTLDRIVALRNVAGAFDDTPRDAMDEREVPR
;
A
#
# COMPACT_ATOMS: atom_id res chain seq x y z
N MET A 1 13.77 -86.90 11.42
CA MET A 1 14.02 -85.47 11.11
C MET A 1 13.24 -84.62 12.09
N ASN A 2 13.84 -84.22 13.21
CA ASN A 2 13.27 -83.21 14.09
C ASN A 2 14.24 -82.03 14.07
N ALA A 3 13.83 -80.96 13.39
CA ALA A 3 14.54 -79.70 13.39
C ALA A 3 14.31 -79.05 14.77
N ASP A 4 15.36 -79.09 15.60
CA ASP A 4 15.39 -78.43 16.89
C ASP A 4 15.38 -76.90 16.67
N ARG A 5 14.17 -76.31 16.67
CA ARG A 5 14.00 -74.86 16.67
C ARG A 5 14.39 -74.34 18.04
N ARG A 6 15.67 -74.02 18.22
CA ARG A 6 16.15 -73.22 19.35
C ARG A 6 15.50 -71.85 19.30
N THR A 7 14.45 -71.65 20.08
CA THR A 7 13.95 -70.33 20.46
C THR A 7 15.03 -69.65 21.30
N ARG A 8 15.82 -68.76 20.69
CA ARG A 8 16.64 -67.80 21.44
C ARG A 8 15.68 -66.85 22.16
N ALA A 9 15.54 -67.00 23.47
CA ALA A 9 14.87 -66.01 24.29
C ALA A 9 15.72 -64.73 24.29
N HIS A 10 15.20 -63.66 23.70
CA HIS A 10 15.81 -62.34 23.81
C HIS A 10 15.89 -61.94 25.29
N THR A 11 17.03 -61.42 25.72
CA THR A 11 17.19 -60.97 27.11
C THR A 11 16.35 -59.71 27.33
N LEU A 12 15.76 -59.53 28.53
CA LEU A 12 15.03 -58.31 28.90
C LEU A 12 15.82 -57.03 28.62
N LEU A 13 17.15 -57.10 28.74
CA LEU A 13 18.07 -56.00 28.43
C LEU A 13 18.03 -55.60 26.95
N GLU A 14 18.00 -56.57 26.03
CA GLU A 14 17.97 -56.30 24.59
C GLU A 14 16.67 -55.60 24.17
N VAL A 15 15.53 -55.99 24.76
CA VAL A 15 14.24 -55.34 24.54
C VAL A 15 14.22 -53.92 25.12
N LEU A 16 14.77 -53.72 26.33
CA LEU A 16 14.89 -52.39 26.93
C LEU A 16 15.77 -51.44 26.09
N ILE A 17 16.90 -51.94 25.59
CA ILE A 17 17.79 -51.15 24.70
C ILE A 17 17.06 -50.81 23.39
N ALA A 18 16.39 -51.78 22.76
CA ALA A 18 15.64 -51.52 21.53
C ALA A 18 14.51 -50.50 21.72
N MET A 19 13.75 -50.61 22.81
CA MET A 19 12.67 -49.66 23.15
C MET A 19 13.20 -48.26 23.45
N THR A 20 14.28 -48.15 24.22
CA THR A 20 14.88 -46.85 24.57
C THR A 20 15.43 -46.14 23.34
N VAL A 21 16.16 -46.85 22.47
CA VAL A 21 16.65 -46.29 21.20
C VAL A 21 15.49 -45.92 20.28
N GLY A 22 14.47 -46.77 20.16
CA GLY A 22 13.27 -46.47 19.37
C GLY A 22 12.54 -45.21 19.84
N LEU A 23 12.37 -45.05 21.16
CA LEU A 23 11.75 -43.87 21.75
C LEU A 23 12.59 -42.61 21.50
N LEU A 24 13.91 -42.69 21.64
CA LEU A 24 14.81 -41.57 21.37
C LEU A 24 14.70 -41.10 19.91
N VAL A 25 14.65 -42.04 18.96
CA VAL A 25 14.48 -41.73 17.53
C VAL A 25 13.12 -41.06 17.27
N LEU A 26 12.04 -41.57 17.87
CA LEU A 26 10.71 -40.97 17.73
C LEU A 26 10.64 -39.56 18.32
N VAL A 27 11.25 -39.32 19.49
CA VAL A 27 11.34 -37.98 20.09
C VAL A 27 12.14 -37.04 19.20
N ALA A 28 13.27 -37.47 18.67
CA ALA A 28 14.09 -36.66 17.76
C ALA A 28 13.32 -36.29 16.48
N ALA A 29 12.66 -37.26 15.85
CA ALA A 29 11.83 -37.03 14.67
C ALA A 29 10.65 -36.08 14.98
N GLY A 30 9.99 -36.26 16.14
CA GLY A 30 8.92 -35.39 16.60
C GLY A 30 9.37 -33.94 16.81
N ALA A 31 10.53 -33.74 17.45
CA ALA A 31 11.11 -32.42 17.66
C ALA A 31 11.46 -31.72 16.34
N LEU A 32 12.04 -32.46 15.38
CA LEU A 32 12.34 -31.93 14.04
C LEU A 32 11.08 -31.51 13.29
N LEU A 33 10.05 -32.36 13.27
CA LEU A 33 8.77 -32.04 12.63
C LEU A 33 8.10 -30.83 13.28
N HIS A 34 8.20 -30.69 14.60
CA HIS A 34 7.68 -29.53 15.32
C HIS A 34 8.41 -28.23 14.92
N ALA A 35 9.75 -28.25 14.92
CA ALA A 35 10.56 -27.11 14.51
C ALA A 35 10.30 -26.72 13.05
N GLN A 36 10.18 -27.69 12.16
CA GLN A 36 9.83 -27.48 10.76
C GLN A 36 8.46 -26.82 10.59
N ARG A 37 7.43 -27.28 11.32
CA ARG A 37 6.08 -26.68 11.28
C ARG A 37 6.08 -25.24 11.78
N ILE A 38 6.83 -24.93 12.83
CA ILE A 38 6.96 -23.54 13.33
C ILE A 38 7.65 -22.67 12.28
N ALA A 39 8.74 -23.16 11.69
CA ALA A 39 9.47 -22.45 10.65
C ALA A 39 8.60 -22.20 9.41
N GLN A 40 7.83 -23.20 8.96
CA GLN A 40 6.88 -23.08 7.85
C GLN A 40 5.81 -22.03 8.13
N ARG A 41 5.17 -22.05 9.31
CA ARG A 41 4.17 -21.05 9.67
C ARG A 41 4.72 -19.63 9.68
N ARG A 42 5.93 -19.44 10.22
CA ARG A 42 6.61 -18.13 10.22
C ARG A 42 6.97 -17.66 8.81
N ALA A 43 7.37 -18.60 7.93
CA ALA A 43 7.63 -18.29 6.54
C ALA A 43 6.35 -17.88 5.81
N ASP A 44 5.27 -18.64 5.95
CA ASP A 44 3.96 -18.35 5.34
C ASP A 44 3.40 -17.00 5.78
N ASP A 45 3.45 -16.71 7.09
CA ASP A 45 3.05 -15.41 7.65
C ASP A 45 3.90 -14.27 7.08
N GLY A 46 5.22 -14.49 6.99
CA GLY A 46 6.15 -13.58 6.32
C GLY A 46 5.79 -13.29 4.87
N PHE A 47 5.40 -14.32 4.10
CA PHE A 47 4.96 -14.18 2.72
C PHE A 47 3.65 -13.39 2.62
N ARG A 48 2.65 -13.69 3.46
CA ARG A 48 1.36 -12.97 3.48
C ARG A 48 1.53 -11.49 3.78
N MET A 49 2.35 -11.14 4.78
CA MET A 49 2.63 -9.74 5.09
C MET A 49 3.29 -9.02 3.91
N ARG A 50 4.24 -9.67 3.25
CA ARG A 50 4.98 -9.10 2.12
C ARG A 50 4.09 -8.92 0.89
N ASP A 51 3.21 -9.88 0.64
CA ASP A 51 2.20 -9.83 -0.42
C ASP A 51 1.17 -8.72 -0.18
N ALA A 52 0.62 -8.61 1.04
CA ALA A 52 -0.29 -7.53 1.41
C ALA A 52 0.37 -6.16 1.27
N ALA A 53 1.56 -5.96 1.84
CA ALA A 53 2.29 -4.69 1.73
C ALA A 53 2.66 -4.36 0.27
N GLY A 54 3.12 -5.35 -0.50
CA GLY A 54 3.42 -5.19 -1.93
C GLY A 54 2.19 -4.79 -2.76
N THR A 55 1.05 -5.44 -2.51
CA THR A 55 -0.23 -5.15 -3.16
C THR A 55 -0.72 -3.75 -2.81
N ALA A 56 -0.64 -3.33 -1.54
CA ALA A 56 -0.99 -1.98 -1.12
C ALA A 56 -0.15 -0.92 -1.85
N LEU A 57 1.18 -1.09 -1.89
CA LEU A 57 2.08 -0.16 -2.58
C LEU A 57 1.88 -0.15 -4.10
N MET A 58 1.50 -1.30 -4.69
CA MET A 58 1.17 -1.39 -6.11
C MET A 58 -0.10 -0.62 -6.44
N LEU A 59 -1.19 -0.84 -5.69
CA LEU A 59 -2.47 -0.16 -5.91
C LEU A 59 -2.35 1.35 -5.74
N ILE A 60 -1.78 1.81 -4.62
CA ILE A 60 -1.57 3.23 -4.37
C ILE A 60 -0.61 3.83 -5.42
N GLY A 61 0.47 3.11 -5.73
CA GLY A 61 1.47 3.57 -6.70
C GLY A 61 0.92 3.73 -8.11
N GLN A 62 0.03 2.83 -8.56
CA GLN A 62 -0.64 2.96 -9.86
C GLN A 62 -1.51 4.22 -9.92
N GLN A 63 -2.23 4.53 -8.83
CA GLN A 63 -3.02 5.76 -8.77
C GLN A 63 -2.13 7.01 -8.79
N ILE A 64 -1.05 7.03 -7.98
CA ILE A 64 -0.12 8.18 -7.96
C ILE A 64 0.52 8.42 -9.33
N GLN A 65 0.79 7.37 -10.12
CA GLN A 65 1.31 7.53 -11.49
C GLN A 65 0.34 8.27 -12.42
N MET A 66 -0.97 8.11 -12.19
CA MET A 66 -2.01 8.85 -12.91
C MET A 66 -2.24 10.25 -12.34
N ALA A 67 -1.75 10.56 -11.14
CA ALA A 67 -1.98 11.86 -10.50
C ALA A 67 -1.63 13.02 -11.43
N GLY A 68 -2.58 13.95 -11.58
CA GLY A 68 -2.48 15.12 -12.46
C GLY A 68 -2.71 14.85 -13.94
N PHE A 69 -2.90 13.59 -14.36
CA PHE A 69 -3.14 13.25 -15.76
C PHE A 69 -4.40 13.96 -16.27
N ARG A 70 -4.31 14.47 -17.48
CA ARG A 70 -5.42 15.03 -18.23
C ARG A 70 -5.18 14.84 -19.73
N PRO A 71 -6.23 14.54 -20.53
CA PRO A 71 -6.12 14.56 -21.98
C PRO A 71 -5.66 15.93 -22.48
N LEU A 72 -4.83 15.97 -23.53
CA LEU A 72 -4.25 17.21 -24.05
C LEU A 72 -5.31 18.16 -24.62
N ASP A 73 -6.40 17.61 -25.12
CA ASP A 73 -7.55 18.31 -25.67
C ASP A 73 -8.65 18.57 -24.61
N ALA A 74 -8.40 18.23 -23.34
CA ALA A 74 -9.20 18.72 -22.23
C ALA A 74 -8.83 20.19 -21.99
N GLY A 75 -9.63 21.09 -22.55
CA GLY A 75 -9.50 22.53 -22.31
C GLY A 75 -9.65 22.90 -20.84
N GLY A 76 -8.89 23.92 -20.40
CA GLY A 76 -8.92 24.43 -19.04
C GLY A 76 -7.81 23.89 -18.14
N VAL A 77 -7.23 24.77 -17.31
CA VAL A 77 -6.31 24.36 -16.24
C VAL A 77 -7.14 23.70 -15.15
N SER A 78 -6.93 22.41 -14.87
CA SER A 78 -7.44 21.82 -13.62
C SER A 78 -6.81 22.60 -12.48
N SER A 79 -7.62 23.40 -11.79
CA SER A 79 -7.14 24.24 -10.70
C SER A 79 -6.87 23.43 -9.45
N LEU A 80 -7.04 22.11 -9.43
CA LEU A 80 -6.85 21.30 -8.23
C LEU A 80 -5.47 20.64 -8.21
N PRO A 81 -4.80 20.60 -7.04
CA PRO A 81 -3.59 19.82 -6.89
C PRO A 81 -3.78 18.33 -7.22
N PRO A 82 -2.81 17.70 -7.90
CA PRO A 82 -2.89 16.31 -8.34
C PRO A 82 -2.94 15.33 -7.17
N VAL A 83 -2.41 15.73 -6.01
CA VAL A 83 -2.46 14.98 -4.76
C VAL A 83 -2.80 15.91 -3.60
N PHE A 84 -3.38 15.34 -2.56
CA PHE A 84 -3.60 15.98 -1.27
C PHE A 84 -3.47 14.93 -0.17
N GLY A 85 -3.00 15.32 1.02
CA GLY A 85 -2.73 14.40 2.12
C GLY A 85 -3.18 14.93 3.46
N CYS A 86 -3.36 14.01 4.41
CA CYS A 86 -3.67 14.31 5.79
C CYS A 86 -2.83 13.42 6.72
N SER A 87 -2.19 13.99 7.72
CA SER A 87 -1.50 13.22 8.75
C SER A 87 -2.47 12.83 9.85
N MET A 88 -2.52 11.54 10.20
CA MET A 88 -3.39 11.02 11.28
C MET A 88 -4.88 11.43 11.16
N ALA A 89 -5.37 11.55 9.94
CA ALA A 89 -6.69 12.09 9.62
C ALA A 89 -7.19 11.54 8.30
N ARG A 90 -8.49 11.71 8.03
CA ARG A 90 -9.13 11.31 6.77
C ARG A 90 -9.30 12.49 5.84
N VAL A 91 -9.29 12.23 4.54
CA VAL A 91 -9.68 13.22 3.55
C VAL A 91 -11.21 13.23 3.42
N ARG A 92 -11.82 14.41 3.61
CA ARG A 92 -13.25 14.67 3.40
C ARG A 92 -13.48 15.81 2.43
N GLY A 93 -14.73 15.97 1.97
CA GLY A 93 -15.11 16.97 0.97
C GLY A 93 -14.79 16.50 -0.44
N SER A 94 -14.98 17.37 -1.43
CA SER A 94 -14.67 17.10 -2.83
C SER A 94 -14.14 18.35 -3.52
N GLY A 95 -13.41 18.18 -4.62
CA GLY A 95 -12.88 19.30 -5.39
C GLY A 95 -11.98 20.21 -4.56
N ALA A 96 -12.24 21.53 -4.60
CA ALA A 96 -11.48 22.52 -3.83
C ALA A 96 -11.81 22.54 -2.32
N GLN A 97 -12.88 21.87 -1.89
CA GLN A 97 -13.34 21.89 -0.50
C GLN A 97 -12.77 20.74 0.34
N VAL A 98 -11.74 20.05 -0.17
CA VAL A 98 -11.13 18.95 0.57
C VAL A 98 -10.46 19.43 1.85
N ARG A 99 -10.60 18.63 2.91
CA ARG A 99 -10.06 18.94 4.23
C ARG A 99 -9.70 17.67 4.99
N CYS A 100 -8.86 17.83 6.00
CA CYS A 100 -8.52 16.77 6.94
C CYS A 100 -9.56 16.73 8.07
N GLU A 101 -10.22 15.58 8.21
CA GLU A 101 -11.04 15.27 9.38
C GLU A 101 -10.21 14.41 10.34
N PRO A 102 -9.86 14.90 11.54
CA PRO A 102 -9.08 14.15 12.51
C PRO A 102 -9.75 12.83 12.86
N VAL A 103 -8.94 11.77 12.96
CA VAL A 103 -9.41 10.46 13.40
C VAL A 103 -8.52 10.00 14.54
N ARG A 104 -9.08 9.22 15.47
CA ARG A 104 -8.29 8.46 16.46
C ARG A 104 -7.54 7.31 15.78
N ALA A 105 -6.78 7.60 14.73
CA ALA A 105 -6.02 6.65 13.93
C ALA A 105 -4.57 7.10 13.81
N VAL A 106 -3.68 6.14 13.61
CA VAL A 106 -2.23 6.35 13.52
C VAL A 106 -1.74 6.45 12.06
N SER A 107 -2.66 6.41 11.10
CA SER A 107 -2.38 6.37 9.67
C SER A 107 -2.74 7.68 9.01
N ASP A 108 -1.97 8.02 7.98
CA ASP A 108 -2.23 9.13 7.10
C ASP A 108 -3.30 8.76 6.06
N ALA A 109 -3.83 9.76 5.38
CA ALA A 109 -4.70 9.59 4.23
C ALA A 109 -4.13 10.30 3.01
N LEU A 110 -4.38 9.73 1.83
CA LEU A 110 -3.95 10.24 0.54
C LEU A 110 -5.16 10.38 -0.38
N LEU A 111 -5.28 11.54 -1.02
CA LEU A 111 -6.17 11.77 -2.15
C LEU A 111 -5.33 11.92 -3.43
N VAL A 112 -5.73 11.20 -4.46
CA VAL A 112 -5.17 11.28 -5.80
C VAL A 112 -6.24 11.78 -6.77
N ARG A 113 -5.86 12.69 -7.66
CA ARG A 113 -6.75 13.27 -8.67
C ARG A 113 -6.19 13.16 -10.07
N TYR A 114 -7.07 12.87 -11.04
CA TYR A 114 -6.76 12.91 -12.47
C TYR A 114 -8.06 13.04 -13.28
N VAL A 115 -7.95 13.26 -14.58
CA VAL A 115 -9.09 13.21 -15.51
C VAL A 115 -8.98 11.93 -16.32
N GLY A 116 -9.94 11.02 -16.15
CA GLY A 116 -10.02 9.79 -16.92
C GLY A 116 -10.86 9.95 -18.19
N ASP A 117 -10.64 9.08 -19.15
CA ASP A 117 -11.43 8.88 -20.36
C ASP A 117 -11.34 7.40 -20.81
N ALA A 118 -12.01 7.03 -21.90
CA ALA A 118 -12.03 5.67 -22.41
C ALA A 118 -10.68 5.15 -22.95
N VAL A 119 -9.64 6.00 -23.03
CA VAL A 119 -8.31 5.64 -23.54
C VAL A 119 -7.31 5.49 -22.40
N SER A 120 -7.30 6.45 -21.49
CA SER A 120 -6.43 6.51 -20.30
C SER A 120 -6.89 5.60 -19.17
N THR A 121 -8.17 5.24 -19.16
CA THR A 121 -8.77 4.31 -18.21
C THR A 121 -9.59 3.25 -18.94
N TRP A 122 -9.81 2.11 -18.29
CA TRP A 122 -10.74 1.10 -18.79
C TRP A 122 -12.18 1.58 -18.54
N ALA A 123 -13.11 1.40 -19.47
CA ALA A 123 -14.48 1.81 -19.24
C ALA A 123 -15.24 0.80 -18.36
N THR A 124 -16.13 1.27 -17.49
CA THR A 124 -17.10 0.40 -16.81
C THR A 124 -18.06 -0.23 -17.83
N VAL A 125 -18.89 -1.18 -17.38
CA VAL A 125 -19.93 -1.80 -18.22
C VAL A 125 -20.95 -0.78 -18.79
N SER A 126 -21.11 0.37 -18.12
CA SER A 126 -21.95 1.49 -18.54
C SER A 126 -21.21 2.52 -19.39
N GLY A 127 -19.94 2.26 -19.75
CA GLY A 127 -19.11 3.17 -20.55
C GLY A 127 -18.55 4.36 -19.78
N GLN A 128 -18.61 4.35 -18.44
CA GLN A 128 -18.17 5.46 -17.58
C GLN A 128 -16.69 5.29 -17.19
N VAL A 129 -16.07 6.38 -16.75
CA VAL A 129 -14.71 6.36 -16.18
C VAL A 129 -14.76 5.73 -14.79
N PRO A 130 -13.93 4.72 -14.48
CA PRO A 130 -13.93 4.06 -13.17
C PRO A 130 -13.10 4.85 -12.16
N ASP A 131 -13.56 4.80 -10.91
CA ASP A 131 -12.72 5.10 -9.74
C ASP A 131 -11.87 3.88 -9.30
N CYS A 132 -11.16 4.01 -8.18
CA CYS A 132 -10.31 2.92 -7.65
C CYS A 132 -11.06 1.64 -7.28
N LEU A 133 -12.40 1.70 -7.15
CA LEU A 133 -13.26 0.56 -6.86
C LEU A 133 -14.01 0.08 -8.11
N GLY A 134 -13.73 0.67 -9.28
CA GLY A 134 -14.43 0.36 -10.53
C GLY A 134 -15.83 0.96 -10.63
N GLN A 135 -16.18 1.90 -9.77
CA GLN A 135 -17.47 2.58 -9.80
C GLN A 135 -17.43 3.71 -10.83
N GLY A 136 -18.45 3.80 -11.67
CA GLY A 136 -18.48 4.74 -12.80
C GLY A 136 -18.69 6.21 -12.38
N ILE A 137 -17.98 7.11 -13.05
CA ILE A 137 -18.03 8.57 -12.88
C ILE A 137 -18.41 9.20 -14.22
N GLY A 138 -19.31 10.19 -14.20
CA GLY A 138 -19.75 10.93 -15.39
C GLY A 138 -20.70 10.12 -16.30
N GLY A 139 -20.97 10.63 -17.50
CA GLY A 139 -21.72 9.93 -18.54
C GLY A 139 -20.86 8.93 -19.34
N ALA A 140 -21.53 8.10 -20.15
CA ALA A 140 -20.84 7.13 -21.00
C ALA A 140 -19.98 7.85 -22.06
N GLY A 141 -18.69 7.49 -22.15
CA GLY A 141 -17.74 8.11 -23.07
C GLY A 141 -17.32 9.53 -22.71
N GLU A 142 -17.80 10.06 -21.58
CA GLU A 142 -17.38 11.37 -21.08
C GLU A 142 -16.01 11.31 -20.39
N ARG A 143 -15.33 12.44 -20.38
CA ARG A 143 -14.17 12.66 -19.51
C ARG A 143 -14.67 12.98 -18.12
N ALA A 144 -14.07 12.37 -17.10
CA ALA A 144 -14.51 12.58 -15.73
C ALA A 144 -13.34 12.90 -14.79
N PRO A 145 -13.49 13.88 -13.89
CA PRO A 145 -12.54 14.09 -12.81
C PRO A 145 -12.67 12.94 -11.81
N VAL A 146 -11.58 12.20 -11.62
CA VAL A 146 -11.48 11.10 -10.66
C VAL A 146 -10.82 11.60 -9.38
N GLU A 147 -11.41 11.26 -8.24
CA GLU A 147 -10.86 11.48 -6.90
C GLU A 147 -10.83 10.15 -6.16
N ASN A 148 -9.63 9.60 -5.95
CA ASN A 148 -9.42 8.35 -5.22
C ASN A 148 -8.73 8.62 -3.88
N ARG A 149 -9.37 8.22 -2.78
CA ARG A 149 -8.88 8.38 -1.41
C ARG A 149 -8.41 7.04 -0.86
N PHE A 150 -7.27 7.04 -0.18
CA PHE A 150 -6.70 5.88 0.48
C PHE A 150 -6.39 6.21 1.94
N ASP A 151 -6.83 5.34 2.83
CA ASP A 151 -6.63 5.43 4.26
C ASP A 151 -6.78 4.05 4.91
N VAL A 152 -6.25 3.89 6.12
CA VAL A 152 -6.30 2.61 6.86
C VAL A 152 -7.34 2.70 7.96
N HIS A 153 -8.25 1.72 8.00
CA HIS A 153 -9.29 1.62 9.03
C HIS A 153 -9.32 0.24 9.64
N VAL A 154 -9.80 0.17 10.87
CA VAL A 154 -10.25 -1.10 11.45
C VAL A 154 -11.63 -1.40 10.90
N SER A 155 -11.76 -2.54 10.24
CA SER A 155 -13.03 -3.02 9.71
C SER A 155 -14.04 -3.23 10.84
N PRO A 156 -15.25 -2.64 10.77
CA PRO A 156 -16.27 -2.85 11.78
C PRO A 156 -16.78 -4.29 11.85
N SER A 157 -16.66 -5.06 10.76
CA SER A 157 -17.15 -6.43 10.69
C SER A 157 -16.14 -7.47 11.18
N THR A 158 -14.84 -7.25 10.91
CA THR A 158 -13.78 -8.20 11.29
C THR A 158 -12.95 -7.77 12.49
N GLY A 159 -12.94 -6.47 12.83
CA GLY A 159 -12.04 -5.91 13.84
C GLY A 159 -10.57 -5.88 13.42
N GLU A 160 -10.27 -6.21 12.16
CA GLU A 160 -8.93 -6.22 11.60
C GLU A 160 -8.65 -4.91 10.84
N PRO A 161 -7.40 -4.40 10.86
CA PRO A 161 -7.03 -3.22 10.11
C PRO A 161 -6.82 -3.55 8.62
N GLU A 162 -7.34 -2.69 7.75
CA GLU A 162 -7.33 -2.85 6.30
C GLU A 162 -7.06 -1.50 5.64
N LEU A 163 -6.40 -1.53 4.48
CA LEU A 163 -6.34 -0.39 3.56
C LEU A 163 -7.68 -0.28 2.86
N TYR A 164 -8.28 0.89 2.90
CA TYR A 164 -9.51 1.22 2.20
C TYR A 164 -9.22 2.08 0.98
N CYS A 165 -10.08 1.97 -0.03
CA CYS A 165 -10.23 2.99 -1.05
C CYS A 165 -11.64 3.57 -1.04
N GLU A 166 -11.75 4.89 -1.23
CA GLU A 166 -13.00 5.58 -1.53
C GLU A 166 -12.81 6.39 -2.81
N GLY A 167 -13.55 6.02 -3.85
CA GLY A 167 -13.63 6.80 -5.08
C GLY A 167 -14.85 7.72 -5.11
N ASN A 168 -14.92 8.56 -6.14
CA ASN A 168 -16.04 9.49 -6.34
C ASN A 168 -17.15 8.96 -7.27
N GLY A 169 -17.08 7.70 -7.71
CA GLY A 169 -18.19 7.06 -8.44
C GLY A 169 -19.39 6.77 -7.55
N ARG A 170 -19.13 6.43 -6.27
CA ARG A 170 -20.15 6.35 -5.22
C ARG A 170 -19.61 6.90 -3.88
N PRO A 171 -19.59 8.24 -3.72
CA PRO A 171 -19.02 8.89 -2.55
C PRO A 171 -19.62 8.38 -1.23
N GLY A 172 -18.80 8.31 -0.18
CA GLY A 172 -19.22 7.80 1.13
C GLY A 172 -19.34 6.29 1.25
N THR A 173 -18.86 5.53 0.25
CA THR A 173 -18.84 4.06 0.27
C THR A 173 -17.42 3.48 0.19
N PRO A 174 -16.54 3.76 1.18
CA PRO A 174 -15.20 3.20 1.21
C PRO A 174 -15.26 1.66 1.27
N GLN A 175 -14.38 0.99 0.54
CA GLN A 175 -14.27 -0.48 0.55
C GLN A 175 -12.84 -0.92 0.88
N PRO A 176 -12.68 -2.05 1.60
CA PRO A 176 -11.36 -2.60 1.87
C PRO A 176 -10.76 -3.14 0.58
N VAL A 177 -9.51 -2.77 0.30
CA VAL A 177 -8.77 -3.20 -0.88
C VAL A 177 -7.59 -4.12 -0.53
N VAL A 178 -7.04 -3.99 0.68
CA VAL A 178 -5.97 -4.87 1.18
C VAL A 178 -6.12 -5.06 2.69
N SER A 179 -6.32 -6.31 3.12
CA SER A 179 -6.37 -6.65 4.54
C SER A 179 -4.99 -6.68 5.20
N GLY A 180 -4.94 -6.48 6.52
CA GLY A 180 -3.72 -6.64 7.31
C GLY A 180 -2.75 -5.45 7.27
N ILE A 181 -3.12 -4.34 6.63
CA ILE A 181 -2.35 -3.09 6.68
C ILE A 181 -2.78 -2.30 7.91
N ASP A 182 -1.86 -2.11 8.88
CA ASP A 182 -2.13 -1.44 10.16
C ASP A 182 -1.54 -0.02 10.26
N GLN A 183 -0.73 0.38 9.28
CA GLN A 183 -0.20 1.74 9.17
C GLN A 183 -0.05 2.13 7.70
N LEU A 184 -0.49 3.33 7.35
CA LEU A 184 -0.13 4.04 6.11
C LEU A 184 0.54 5.36 6.50
N ARG A 185 1.72 5.62 5.95
CA ARG A 185 2.42 6.91 6.05
C ARG A 185 2.70 7.47 4.67
N VAL A 186 2.45 8.76 4.50
CA VAL A 186 2.62 9.43 3.21
C VAL A 186 3.38 10.73 3.39
N ARG A 187 4.47 10.87 2.65
CA ARG A 187 5.31 12.07 2.66
C ARG A 187 5.51 12.61 1.26
N TYR A 188 5.73 13.91 1.16
CA TYR A 188 5.68 14.63 -0.10
C TYR A 188 7.00 15.34 -0.36
N LEU A 189 7.52 15.19 -1.59
CA LEU A 189 8.65 15.95 -2.08
C LEU A 189 8.13 17.09 -2.96
N ARG A 190 8.47 18.33 -2.62
CA ARG A 190 8.13 19.52 -3.40
C ARG A 190 9.21 19.82 -4.44
N ARG A 191 8.83 20.50 -5.52
CA ARG A 191 9.74 21.00 -6.57
C ARG A 191 10.82 21.88 -5.93
N GLY A 192 12.08 21.63 -6.29
CA GLY A 192 13.24 22.31 -5.71
C GLY A 192 13.57 21.93 -4.26
N GLY A 193 12.75 21.10 -3.61
CA GLY A 193 13.03 20.56 -2.29
C GLY A 193 13.91 19.31 -2.34
N THR A 194 14.60 19.02 -1.24
CA THR A 194 15.48 17.85 -1.08
C THR A 194 15.01 16.87 -0.01
N GLN A 195 13.94 17.20 0.71
CA GLN A 195 13.41 16.41 1.82
C GLN A 195 11.93 16.11 1.61
N PHE A 196 11.53 14.89 1.96
CA PHE A 196 10.14 14.51 2.07
C PHE A 196 9.55 15.09 3.36
N VAL A 197 8.39 15.72 3.27
CA VAL A 197 7.69 16.32 4.40
C VAL A 197 6.33 15.67 4.61
N ASP A 198 5.87 15.60 5.86
CA ASP A 198 4.53 15.12 6.21
C ASP A 198 3.46 16.13 5.76
N ALA A 199 2.20 15.69 5.67
CA ALA A 199 1.10 16.53 5.22
C ALA A 199 0.87 17.77 6.11
N ASP A 200 1.09 17.65 7.43
CA ASP A 200 0.92 18.76 8.38
C ASP A 200 1.90 19.92 8.15
N ALA A 201 3.01 19.67 7.45
CA ALA A 201 3.99 20.70 7.10
C ALA A 201 3.64 21.42 5.77
N MET A 202 2.59 20.99 5.06
CA MET A 202 2.19 21.52 3.75
C MET A 202 1.19 22.67 3.88
N ARG A 203 1.46 23.78 3.20
CA ARG A 203 0.48 24.87 2.99
C ARG A 203 -0.42 24.53 1.80
N VAL A 204 -1.54 25.25 1.67
CA VAL A 204 -2.51 25.04 0.58
C VAL A 204 -1.86 25.11 -0.82
N ASP A 205 -0.94 26.06 -1.03
CA ASP A 205 -0.28 26.24 -2.33
C ASP A 205 0.81 25.20 -2.60
N ASP A 206 1.41 24.62 -1.55
CA ASP A 206 2.51 23.64 -1.67
C ASP A 206 2.08 22.36 -2.41
N TRP A 207 0.79 22.02 -2.36
CA TRP A 207 0.25 20.80 -2.99
C TRP A 207 0.42 20.78 -4.51
N ARG A 208 0.49 21.95 -5.15
CA ARG A 208 0.76 22.06 -6.60
C ARG A 208 2.20 21.74 -6.96
N GLU A 209 3.11 21.96 -6.02
CA GLU A 209 4.54 21.78 -6.22
C GLU A 209 5.01 20.36 -5.91
N VAL A 210 4.12 19.43 -5.54
CA VAL A 210 4.51 18.05 -5.27
C VAL A 210 5.00 17.37 -6.54
N VAL A 211 6.22 16.82 -6.51
CA VAL A 211 6.87 16.11 -7.62
C VAL A 211 7.09 14.62 -7.33
N ALA A 212 7.06 14.21 -6.07
CA ALA A 212 7.10 12.80 -5.69
C ALA A 212 6.39 12.56 -4.36
N VAL A 213 5.90 11.34 -4.17
CA VAL A 213 5.25 10.86 -2.96
C VAL A 213 5.99 9.62 -2.45
N HIS A 214 6.40 9.65 -1.19
CA HIS A 214 6.91 8.49 -0.46
C HIS A 214 5.74 7.83 0.27
N VAL A 215 5.41 6.61 -0.11
CA VAL A 215 4.35 5.80 0.50
C VAL A 215 5.00 4.70 1.31
N CYS A 216 4.70 4.63 2.59
CA CYS A 216 5.11 3.54 3.46
C CYS A 216 3.89 2.85 4.05
N VAL A 217 3.89 1.52 4.03
CA VAL A 217 2.84 0.70 4.63
C VAL A 217 3.46 -0.28 5.61
N ARG A 218 2.71 -0.57 6.68
CA ARG A 218 3.05 -1.64 7.62
C ARG A 218 1.97 -2.71 7.58
N ALA A 219 2.38 -3.92 7.21
CA ALA A 219 1.56 -5.12 7.29
C ALA A 219 1.77 -5.80 8.64
N ARG A 220 0.72 -6.42 9.17
CA ARG A 220 0.76 -7.24 10.39
C ARG A 220 0.49 -8.70 10.06
N GLY A 221 1.17 -9.58 10.78
CA GLY A 221 1.00 -11.02 10.69
C GLY A 221 -0.08 -11.55 11.63
N GLU A 222 -0.18 -12.87 11.65
CA GLU A 222 -1.02 -13.61 12.58
C GLU A 222 -0.54 -13.47 14.03
N PRO A 223 -1.44 -13.63 15.03
CA PRO A 223 -1.05 -13.71 16.43
C PRO A 223 -0.09 -14.88 16.66
N SER A 224 1.13 -14.58 17.11
CA SER A 224 2.15 -15.56 17.48
C SER A 224 2.30 -15.72 18.99
N GLY A 225 1.77 -14.79 19.79
CA GLY A 225 1.85 -14.79 21.25
C GLY A 225 3.19 -14.30 21.81
N GLU A 226 4.18 -14.02 20.96
CA GLU A 226 5.50 -13.52 21.34
C GLU A 226 5.64 -12.04 20.96
N PRO A 227 6.14 -11.17 21.86
CA PRO A 227 6.45 -9.80 21.51
C PRO A 227 7.46 -9.74 20.35
N ALA A 228 7.12 -9.00 19.31
CA ALA A 228 7.96 -8.87 18.11
C ALA A 228 8.51 -7.45 18.00
N ARG A 229 9.82 -7.33 17.76
CA ARG A 229 10.45 -6.03 17.45
C ARG A 229 10.33 -5.76 15.96
N HIS A 230 9.94 -4.54 15.59
CA HIS A 230 9.87 -4.08 14.21
C HIS A 230 10.30 -2.61 14.09
N VAL A 231 10.55 -2.17 12.86
CA VAL A 231 10.72 -0.75 12.52
C VAL A 231 9.44 -0.27 11.86
N ASP A 232 8.85 0.81 12.36
CA ASP A 232 7.64 1.41 11.78
C ASP A 232 7.94 2.34 10.59
N CYS A 233 6.89 2.88 9.97
CA CYS A 233 7.03 3.80 8.84
C CYS A 233 7.64 5.17 9.21
N ASP A 234 7.81 5.45 10.49
CA ASP A 234 8.48 6.65 11.01
C ASP A 234 9.96 6.36 11.33
N GLY A 235 10.45 5.15 11.02
CA GLY A 235 11.82 4.72 11.27
C GLY A 235 12.09 4.36 12.74
N ARG A 236 11.05 4.31 13.58
CA ARG A 236 11.19 4.02 15.01
C ARG A 236 11.19 2.52 15.23
N THR A 237 12.09 2.05 16.09
CA THR A 237 12.07 0.66 16.55
C THR A 237 11.04 0.51 17.66
N VAL A 238 10.02 -0.30 17.43
CA VAL A 238 8.89 -0.52 18.33
C VAL A 238 8.80 -2.01 18.68
N VAL A 239 8.30 -2.32 19.88
CA VAL A 239 7.96 -3.69 20.28
C VAL A 239 6.45 -3.84 20.26
N ALA A 240 5.97 -4.72 19.39
CA ALA A 240 4.59 -5.14 19.30
C ALA A 240 4.20 -5.95 20.54
N GLN A 241 3.36 -5.38 21.41
CA GLN A 241 2.85 -6.06 22.61
C GLN A 241 1.66 -6.98 22.33
N ASP A 242 1.05 -6.89 21.14
CA ASP A 242 -0.09 -7.70 20.72
C ASP A 242 0.32 -9.08 20.17
N GLY A 243 1.61 -9.42 20.24
CA GLY A 243 2.13 -10.71 19.81
C GLY A 243 2.06 -10.95 18.30
N ARG A 244 1.87 -9.90 17.49
CA ARG A 244 1.82 -9.99 16.03
C ARG A 244 3.11 -9.47 15.40
N ALA A 245 3.66 -10.25 14.47
CA ALA A 245 4.78 -9.82 13.64
C ALA A 245 4.35 -8.63 12.77
N ARG A 246 5.31 -7.77 12.41
CA ARG A 246 5.08 -6.60 11.55
C ARG A 246 6.18 -6.48 10.52
N MET A 247 5.78 -6.09 9.32
CA MET A 247 6.67 -5.83 8.21
C MET A 247 6.34 -4.48 7.59
N THR A 248 7.36 -3.65 7.41
CA THR A 248 7.23 -2.35 6.78
C THR A 248 7.85 -2.42 5.40
N LEU A 249 7.13 -1.94 4.39
CA LEU A 249 7.63 -1.73 3.03
C LEU A 249 7.27 -0.32 2.58
N ASP A 250 8.11 0.26 1.75
CA ASP A 250 7.89 1.58 1.22
C ASP A 250 8.27 1.70 -0.26
N ARG A 251 7.72 2.73 -0.91
CA ARG A 251 7.97 3.06 -2.30
C ARG A 251 7.89 4.56 -2.50
N ILE A 252 8.85 5.10 -3.26
CA ILE A 252 8.78 6.47 -3.76
C ILE A 252 8.21 6.43 -5.19
N VAL A 253 7.20 7.27 -5.45
CA VAL A 253 6.55 7.40 -6.75
C VAL A 253 6.63 8.85 -7.21
N ALA A 254 7.30 9.10 -8.33
CA ALA A 254 7.34 10.41 -8.95
C ALA A 254 6.01 10.72 -9.65
N LEU A 255 5.53 11.96 -9.52
CA LEU A 255 4.37 12.46 -10.24
C LEU A 255 4.81 12.87 -11.65
N ARG A 256 4.22 12.25 -12.67
CA ARG A 256 4.60 12.46 -14.07
C ARG A 256 3.82 13.58 -14.74
N ASN A 257 2.61 13.86 -14.26
CA ASN A 257 1.69 14.83 -14.85
C ASN A 257 1.63 16.11 -14.02
N VAL A 258 2.79 16.59 -13.54
CA VAL A 258 2.88 17.89 -12.90
C VAL A 258 2.90 18.96 -13.97
N ALA A 259 1.97 19.90 -13.92
CA ALA A 259 2.05 21.10 -14.76
C ALA A 259 3.27 21.90 -14.30
N GLY A 260 4.41 21.70 -14.94
CA GLY A 260 5.38 22.78 -15.02
C GLY A 260 4.73 23.88 -15.83
N ALA A 261 4.77 25.12 -15.35
CA ALA A 261 4.73 26.23 -16.29
C ALA A 261 5.85 25.94 -17.30
N PHE A 262 5.47 25.46 -18.49
CA PHE A 262 6.31 25.70 -19.65
C PHE A 262 6.40 27.21 -19.68
N ASP A 263 7.58 27.73 -19.38
CA ASP A 263 7.91 29.13 -19.54
C ASP A 263 7.84 29.40 -21.05
N ASP A 264 6.61 29.58 -21.55
CA ASP A 264 6.32 30.15 -22.87
C ASP A 264 6.66 31.64 -22.77
N THR A 265 7.94 31.95 -22.53
CA THR A 265 8.49 33.21 -23.00
C THR A 265 8.73 33.00 -24.49
N PRO A 266 7.96 33.63 -25.39
CA PRO A 266 8.29 33.62 -26.80
C PRO A 266 9.68 34.23 -26.91
N ARG A 267 10.63 33.48 -27.47
CA ARG A 267 11.90 34.07 -27.93
C ARG A 267 11.59 34.93 -29.17
N ASP A 268 10.91 36.05 -28.95
CA ASP A 268 10.86 37.16 -29.91
C ASP A 268 12.24 37.83 -29.88
N ALA A 269 13.16 37.28 -30.67
CA ALA A 269 14.38 37.95 -31.09
C ALA A 269 14.98 37.22 -32.29
N MET A 270 14.37 37.37 -33.45
CA MET A 270 15.10 37.30 -34.72
C MET A 270 14.80 38.55 -35.55
N ASP A 271 15.54 39.59 -35.22
CA ASP A 271 16.31 40.42 -36.15
C ASP A 271 15.60 40.80 -37.46
N GLU A 272 14.76 41.85 -37.40
CA GLU A 272 14.50 42.72 -38.55
C GLU A 272 15.83 43.36 -38.98
N ARG A 273 16.59 42.68 -39.84
CA ARG A 273 17.59 43.35 -40.67
C ARG A 273 16.93 43.80 -41.97
N GLU A 274 16.54 45.07 -41.91
CA GLU A 274 16.49 46.02 -43.00
C GLU A 274 17.57 45.72 -44.07
N VAL A 275 17.14 45.36 -45.28
CA VAL A 275 18.01 45.34 -46.47
C VAL A 275 17.57 46.48 -47.37
N PRO A 276 18.36 47.56 -47.50
CA PRO A 276 18.13 48.55 -48.52
C PRO A 276 18.81 48.11 -49.82
N ARG A 277 18.03 47.92 -50.88
CA ARG A 277 18.38 48.24 -52.28
C ARG A 277 17.19 48.11 -53.21
#